data_AF-A0A956I5R1-F1
#
_entry.id   AF-A0A956I5R1-F1
#
_cell.length_a   1.000
_cell.length_b   1.000
_cell.length_c   1.000
_cell.angle_alpha   90.00
_cell.angle_beta   90.00
_cell.angle_gamma   90.00
#
_symmetry.space_group_name_H-M   'P 1'
#
loop_
_entity.id
_entity.type
_entity.pdbx_description
1 polymer ?
#
loop_
_entity_poly.entity_id
_entity_poly.type
_entity_poly.pdbx_seq_one_letter_code
_entity_poly.pdbx_strand_id
1 'polypeptide(L)' 'MKRRVEVFVIRASDGPNGMPQPGGDREVEAPTTDALRVDARSVLEEEGYRVRALSFTEDGLVAYVEERG' A
#
# COMPACT_ATOMS: atom_id res chain seq x y z
N MET A 1 -17.12 -5.01 0.55
CA MET A 1 -17.23 -3.55 0.32
C MET A 1 -15.89 -3.08 -0.22
N LYS A 2 -15.87 -2.38 -1.35
CA LYS A 2 -14.62 -1.85 -1.91
C LYS A 2 -14.18 -0.59 -1.15
N ARG A 3 -12.90 -0.53 -0.79
CA ARG A 3 -12.27 0.64 -0.17
C ARG A 3 -11.03 1.04 -0.96
N ARG A 4 -10.78 2.35 -1.01
CA ARG A 4 -9.61 2.94 -1.66
C ARG A 4 -8.38 2.78 -0.75
N VAL A 5 -7.27 2.38 -1.36
CA VAL A 5 -5.93 2.36 -0.76
C VAL A 5 -5.04 3.27 -1.60
N GLU A 6 -4.58 4.38 -1.03
CA GLU A 6 -3.62 5.27 -1.68
C GLU A 6 -2.22 4.71 -1.50
N VAL A 7 -1.47 4.53 -2.58
CA VAL A 7 -0.16 3.86 -2.54
C VAL A 7 0.96 4.85 -2.85
N PHE A 8 1.99 4.85 -2.01
CA PHE A 8 3.27 5.51 -2.23
C PHE A 8 4.37 4.46 -2.36
N VAL A 9 5.17 4.55 -3.42
CA VAL A 9 6.21 3.59 -3.79
C VAL A 9 7.58 4.22 -3.57
N ILE A 10 8.43 3.52 -2.82
CA ILE A 10 9.86 3.77 -2.71
C ILE A 10 10.53 2.90 -3.77
N ARG A 11 11.19 3.53 -4.75
CA ARG A 11 11.88 2.79 -5.81
C ARG A 11 13.11 2.10 -5.26
N ALA A 12 13.39 0.89 -5.74
CA ALA A 12 14.57 0.14 -5.30
C ALA A 12 15.88 0.89 -5.61
N SER A 13 15.92 1.64 -6.72
CA SER A 13 17.05 2.48 -7.13
C SER A 13 17.41 3.58 -6.14
N ASP A 14 16.44 4.06 -5.36
CA ASP A 14 16.59 5.22 -4.48
C ASP A 14 17.08 4.78 -3.08
N GLY A 15 17.17 3.47 -2.86
CA GLY A 15 17.59 2.86 -1.60
C GLY A 15 16.55 3.00 -0.48
N PRO A 16 16.88 2.53 0.73
CA PRO A 16 15.91 2.40 1.83
C PRO A 16 15.37 3.73 2.37
N ASN A 17 16.02 4.85 2.05
CA ASN A 17 15.61 6.21 2.44
C ASN A 17 15.10 7.01 1.23
N GLY A 18 14.80 6.34 0.11
CA GLY A 18 14.27 6.98 -1.09
C GLY A 18 12.96 7.71 -0.80
N MET A 19 12.75 8.83 -1.51
CA MET A 19 11.53 9.62 -1.38
C MET A 19 10.33 8.82 -1.92
N PRO A 20 9.29 8.54 -1.11
CA PRO A 20 8.10 7.86 -1.60
C PRO A 20 7.43 8.66 -2.72
N GLN A 21 7.14 8.02 -3.85
CA GLN A 21 6.46 8.62 -4.99
C GLN A 21 5.02 8.10 -5.08
N PRO A 22 4.04 8.88 -5.57
CA PRO A 22 2.69 8.36 -5.82
C PRO A 22 2.72 7.15 -6.77
N GLY A 23 2.13 6.03 -6.33
CA GLY A 23 2.04 4.76 -7.07
C GLY A 23 0.67 4.49 -7.69
N GLY A 24 -0.26 5.42 -7.54
CA GLY A 24 -1.66 5.26 -7.90
C GLY A 24 -2.45 4.49 -6.83
N ASP A 25 -3.77 4.64 -6.87
CA ASP A 25 -4.63 4.01 -5.89
C ASP A 25 -4.90 2.53 -6.23
N ARG A 26 -5.35 1.78 -5.23
CA ARG A 26 -5.93 0.44 -5.37
C ARG A 26 -7.32 0.40 -4.76
N GLU A 27 -8.20 -0.36 -5.39
CA GLU A 27 -9.45 -0.75 -4.76
C GLU A 27 -9.28 -2.13 -4.14
N VAL A 28 -9.48 -2.22 -2.82
CA VAL A 28 -9.43 -3.50 -2.09
C VAL A 28 -10.81 -3.78 -1.55
N GLU A 29 -11.32 -4.98 -1.83
CA GLU A 29 -12.55 -5.45 -1.22
C GLU A 29 -12.25 -6.01 0.17
N ALA A 30 -12.90 -5.45 1.18
CA ALA A 30 -12.80 -5.93 2.55
C ALA A 30 -14.17 -5.88 3.26
N PRO A 31 -14.47 -6.83 4.17
CA PRO A 31 -15.69 -6.84 4.96
C PRO A 31 -15.65 -5.84 6.12
N THR A 32 -14.46 -5.52 6.65
CA THR A 32 -14.26 -4.61 7.79
C THR A 32 -13.04 -3.71 7.58
N THR A 33 -12.88 -2.69 8.44
CA THR A 33 -11.69 -1.83 8.43
C THR A 33 -10.44 -2.63 8.81
N ASP A 34 -10.50 -3.51 9.81
CA ASP A 34 -9.33 -4.33 10.18
C ASP A 34 -8.96 -5.32 9.08
N ALA A 35 -9.96 -5.92 8.43
CA ALA A 35 -9.74 -6.79 7.27
C ALA A 35 -9.08 -6.02 6.12
N LEU A 36 -9.44 -4.75 5.90
CA LEU A 36 -8.83 -3.92 4.85
C LEU A 36 -7.31 -3.84 4.99
N ARG A 37 -6.77 -3.73 6.21
CA ARG A 37 -5.31 -3.65 6.41
C ARG A 37 -4.63 -4.95 6.01
N VAL A 38 -5.23 -6.09 6.34
CA VAL A 38 -4.70 -7.41 6.01
C VAL A 38 -4.80 -7.66 4.51
N ASP A 39 -5.98 -7.42 3.93
CA ASP A 39 -6.26 -7.66 2.51
C ASP A 39 -5.43 -6.72 1.62
N ALA A 40 -5.27 -5.44 2.00
CA ALA A 40 -4.42 -4.51 1.27
C ALA A 40 -2.94 -4.91 1.31
N ARG A 41 -2.45 -5.45 2.43
CA ARG A 41 -1.08 -5.98 2.49
C ARG A 41 -0.92 -7.12 1.47
N SER A 42 -1.83 -8.10 1.49
CA SER A 42 -1.77 -9.25 0.60
C SER A 42 -1.77 -8.82 -0.87
N VAL A 43 -2.70 -7.94 -1.27
CA VAL A 43 -2.77 -7.41 -2.64
C VAL A 43 -1.46 -6.75 -3.06
N LEU A 44 -0.90 -5.87 -2.22
CA LEU A 44 0.35 -5.16 -2.56
C LEU A 44 1.56 -6.09 -2.61
N GLU A 45 1.61 -7.12 -1.76
CA GLU A 45 2.68 -8.12 -1.79
C GLU A 45 2.56 -9.06 -3.01
N GLU A 46 1.34 -9.39 -3.43
CA GLU A 46 1.06 -10.14 -4.68
C GLU A 46 1.42 -9.34 -5.93
N GLU A 47 1.24 -8.01 -5.91
CA GLU A 47 1.72 -7.08 -6.94
C GLU A 47 3.27 -6.98 -7.00
N GLY A 48 3.98 -7.68 -6.11
CA GLY A 48 5.44 -7.75 -6.10
C GLY A 48 6.10 -6.68 -5.24
N TYR A 49 5.34 -5.90 -4.47
CA TYR A 49 5.93 -4.93 -3.56
C TYR A 49 6.31 -5.54 -2.21
N ARG A 50 7.15 -4.83 -1.48
CA ARG A 50 7.37 -5.03 -0.04
C ARG A 50 6.63 -3.94 0.72
N VAL A 51 5.65 -4.32 1.53
CA VAL A 51 4.89 -3.35 2.34
C VAL A 51 5.73 -2.85 3.52
N ARG A 52 5.94 -1.53 3.61
CA ARG A 52 6.72 -0.88 4.67
C ARG A 52 5.83 -0.34 5.78
N ALA A 53 4.71 0.29 5.42
CA ALA A 53 3.74 0.82 6.36
C ALA A 53 2.34 0.83 5.77
N LEU A 54 1.34 0.70 6.64
CA LEU A 54 -0.09 0.84 6.34
C LEU A 54 -0.72 1.67 7.45
N SER A 55 -1.40 2.75 7.09
CA SER A 55 -1.97 3.72 8.03
C SER A 55 -3.38 4.10 7.60
N PHE A 56 -4.33 4.07 8.52
CA PHE A 56 -5.68 4.58 8.26
C PHE A 56 -5.69 6.11 8.26
N THR A 57 -6.45 6.66 7.33
CA THR A 57 -6.78 8.08 7.24
C THR A 57 -8.30 8.25 7.25
N GLU A 58 -8.77 9.49 7.23
CA GLU A 58 -10.21 9.79 7.11
C GLU A 58 -10.81 9.21 5.81
N ASP A 59 -10.03 9.24 4.72
CA ASP A 59 -10.46 8.85 3.38
C ASP A 59 -10.25 7.36 3.06
N GLY A 60 -9.56 6.60 3.92
CA GLY A 60 -9.30 5.18 3.69
C GLY A 60 -8.00 4.68 4.30
N LEU A 61 -7.19 3.99 3.49
CA LEU A 61 -5.90 3.44 3.91
C LEU A 61 -4.80 4.03 3.02
N VAL A 62 -3.71 4.48 3.62
CA VAL A 62 -2.48 4.85 2.92
C VAL A 62 -1.46 3.73 3.09
N ALA A 63 -0.82 3.34 2.00
CA ALA A 63 0.20 2.32 1.94
C ALA A 63 1.53 2.89 1.47
N TYR A 64 2.60 2.61 2.22
CA TYR A 64 3.97 2.85 1.78
C TYR A 64 4.60 1.51 1.45
N VAL A 65 5.05 1.37 0.20
CA VAL A 65 5.62 0.13 -0.32
C VAL A 65 6.97 0.39 -0.96
N GLU A 66 7.76 -0.66 -1.10
CA GLU A 66 9.07 -0.65 -1.73
C GLU A 66 9.08 -1.64 -2.90
N GLU A 67 9.65 -1.26 -4.04
CA GLU A 67 9.88 -2.19 -5.14
C GLU A 67 10.83 -3.31 -4.70
N ARG A 68 10.51 -4.56 -5.02
CA ARG A 68 11.47 -5.65 -4.84
C ARG A 68 12.48 -5.56 -5.99
N GLY A 69 13.73 -5.25 -5.65
CA GLY A 69 14.86 -5.23 -6.59
C GLY A 69 15.20 -6.60 -7.15
#